data_AF-C5C9K8-F1
#
_entry.id   AF-C5C9K8-F1
#
_cell.length_a   1.000
_cell.length_b   1.000
_cell.length_c   1.000
_cell.angle_alpha   90.00
_cell.angle_beta   90.00
_cell.angle_gamma   90.00
#
_symmetry.space_group_name_H-M   'P 1'
#
loop_
_entity.id
_entity.type
_entity.pdbx_description
1 polymer ?
#
loop_
_entity_poly.entity_id
_entity_poly.type
_entity_poly.pdbx_seq_one_letter_code
_entity_poly.pdbx_strand_id
1 'polypeptide(L)'
;MTSSHTLPAAAAADGDDVADPHAPHYAKSAGAGRRITDDDQLHEARHPAPTTDRLTLPPLRLGPLTIDVPVVLAPMAGITNTAFRRLCREYGGGLYVNEMVTARALVERKPESMRIIQHDPDEVPRSVQLYSVDPVTTGAAVRMLVEEDRCDHIDMNFGCPVPKVTRRGGGSALPWKSELFASIVKAAVTEAAKKDIPVTVKMRRGIDEDHLTFLDAGRTARDLGVAAVALHGRTTRQFYSGTAVWDDIARLREALPDIPVLGNGDIWSAEDAIAMVERTGVDGVVIGRGCQGRPWLFGDLQAAFEGRQDRFHPTLGMVADTLYRHAELLVDTFGGDETKALRDIRKHVAWYFKGYPVGSEIRTALATVPDLATLREILARVDRDQPYPGEAAEGPRGRAGAPKRPHLPDGWLDSRELNAEQQAMIQAAELDVSGG
;
A
#
# COMPACT_ATOMS: atom_id res chain seq x y z
N MET A 1 -34.45 -10.76 -73.68
CA MET A 1 -34.84 -9.35 -73.49
C MET A 1 -34.84 -9.11 -71.99
N THR A 2 -33.65 -8.85 -71.40
CA THR A 2 -33.20 -7.50 -70.96
C THR A 2 -34.20 -6.91 -69.95
N SER A 3 -33.92 -6.78 -68.66
CA SER A 3 -32.76 -6.09 -68.10
C SER A 3 -32.42 -6.54 -66.68
N SER A 4 -31.12 -6.68 -66.42
CA SER A 4 -30.49 -6.87 -65.12
C SER A 4 -30.44 -5.54 -64.35
N HIS A 5 -31.07 -5.50 -63.18
CA HIS A 5 -30.90 -4.42 -62.21
C HIS A 5 -29.80 -4.77 -61.20
N THR A 6 -28.83 -3.87 -61.13
CA THR A 6 -27.74 -3.75 -60.17
C THR A 6 -28.24 -3.55 -58.73
N LEU A 7 -27.76 -4.40 -57.82
CA LEU A 7 -27.74 -4.18 -56.37
C LEU A 7 -26.43 -3.49 -55.96
N PRO A 8 -26.42 -2.59 -54.96
CA PRO A 8 -25.24 -2.33 -54.18
C PRO A 8 -25.36 -2.83 -52.73
N ALA A 9 -24.28 -3.51 -52.34
CA ALA A 9 -23.64 -3.56 -51.02
C ALA A 9 -24.46 -3.93 -49.77
N ALA A 10 -24.29 -5.19 -49.36
CA ALA A 10 -24.49 -5.63 -47.99
C ALA A 10 -23.40 -5.06 -47.07
N ALA A 11 -23.82 -4.43 -45.97
CA ALA A 11 -22.98 -4.12 -44.84
C ALA A 11 -22.68 -5.41 -44.06
N ALA A 12 -21.40 -5.69 -43.83
CA ALA A 12 -20.94 -6.80 -43.02
C ALA A 12 -21.13 -6.48 -41.53
N ALA A 13 -21.62 -7.46 -40.79
CA ALA A 13 -21.67 -7.50 -39.34
C ALA A 13 -20.41 -8.15 -38.77
N ASP A 14 -20.10 -7.73 -37.54
CA ASP A 14 -19.44 -8.42 -36.44
C ASP A 14 -17.95 -8.77 -36.52
N GLY A 15 -17.24 -8.19 -35.55
CA GLY A 15 -15.87 -8.48 -35.15
C GLY A 15 -15.48 -7.58 -33.98
N ASP A 16 -16.14 -7.76 -32.83
CA ASP A 16 -15.77 -7.11 -31.57
C ASP A 16 -14.38 -7.60 -31.13
N ASP A 17 -13.37 -6.75 -31.29
CA ASP A 17 -12.03 -6.96 -30.77
C ASP A 17 -11.97 -6.43 -29.32
N VAL A 18 -11.86 -7.36 -28.37
CA VAL A 18 -11.69 -7.10 -26.94
C VAL A 18 -10.27 -6.60 -26.70
N ALA A 19 -10.11 -5.30 -26.45
CA ALA A 19 -8.83 -4.69 -26.10
C ALA A 19 -8.47 -4.90 -24.61
N ASP A 20 -7.32 -5.51 -24.37
CA ASP A 20 -6.64 -5.68 -23.09
C ASP A 20 -6.22 -4.33 -22.46
N PRO A 21 -6.67 -3.97 -21.24
CA PRO A 21 -6.38 -2.68 -20.60
C PRO A 21 -5.00 -2.59 -19.91
N HIS A 22 -4.07 -3.54 -20.10
CA HIS A 22 -2.78 -3.56 -19.37
C HIS A 22 -1.50 -3.35 -20.20
N ALA A 23 -1.57 -2.84 -21.44
CA ALA A 23 -0.38 -2.50 -22.21
C ALA A 23 0.12 -1.04 -21.94
N PRO A 24 1.41 -0.82 -21.57
CA PRO A 24 1.96 0.53 -21.48
C PRO A 24 2.30 1.06 -22.89
N HIS A 25 1.53 2.03 -23.38
CA HIS A 25 1.85 2.79 -24.58
C HIS A 25 3.06 3.71 -24.33
N TYR A 26 4.21 3.36 -24.90
CA TYR A 26 5.35 4.26 -25.05
C TYR A 26 5.11 5.22 -26.22
N ALA A 27 4.65 6.44 -25.94
CA ALA A 27 4.65 7.52 -26.91
C ALA A 27 5.88 8.42 -26.70
N LYS A 28 6.73 8.51 -27.71
CA LYS A 28 7.84 9.47 -27.81
C LYS A 28 7.27 10.88 -28.01
N SER A 29 7.66 11.84 -27.18
CA SER A 29 7.55 13.25 -27.52
C SER A 29 8.94 13.90 -27.49
N ALA A 30 9.41 14.28 -28.67
CA ALA A 30 10.47 15.25 -28.84
C ALA A 30 9.85 16.65 -28.72
N GLY A 31 10.45 17.53 -27.92
CA GLY A 31 9.92 18.88 -27.73
C GLY A 31 10.88 19.80 -26.98
N ALA A 32 11.64 20.56 -27.77
CA ALA A 32 12.24 21.89 -27.55
C ALA A 32 12.54 22.35 -26.11
N GLY A 33 13.83 22.60 -25.86
CA GLY A 33 14.34 23.20 -24.63
C GLY A 33 13.81 24.61 -24.36
N ARG A 34 13.50 24.86 -23.09
CA ARG A 34 13.44 26.19 -22.49
C ARG A 34 14.45 26.22 -21.35
N ARG A 35 15.31 27.24 -21.37
CA ARG A 35 16.18 27.60 -20.24
C ARG A 35 15.27 28.02 -19.09
N ILE A 36 15.36 27.33 -17.97
CA ILE A 36 14.83 27.76 -16.68
C ILE A 36 15.93 28.63 -16.08
N THR A 37 15.60 29.88 -15.81
CA THR A 37 16.44 30.84 -15.10
C THR A 37 16.49 30.47 -13.62
N ASP A 38 17.68 30.56 -13.04
CA ASP A 38 17.97 30.39 -11.62
C ASP A 38 17.20 31.42 -10.78
N ASP A 39 16.05 31.04 -10.22
CA ASP A 39 15.53 31.53 -8.94
C ASP A 39 14.26 30.76 -8.57
N ASP A 40 14.44 29.58 -7.97
CA ASP A 40 13.43 28.95 -7.12
C ASP A 40 14.21 28.12 -6.09
N GLN A 41 14.63 28.79 -5.02
CA GLN A 41 15.25 28.15 -3.86
C GLN A 41 14.22 27.21 -3.22
N LEU A 42 14.29 25.94 -3.60
CA LEU A 42 13.70 24.84 -2.85
C LEU A 42 14.29 24.89 -1.44
N HIS A 43 13.46 25.18 -0.44
CA HIS A 43 13.77 24.94 0.95
C HIS A 43 14.00 23.42 1.14
N GLU A 44 15.25 22.98 1.02
CA GLU A 44 15.70 21.71 1.56
C GLU A 44 15.49 21.73 3.08
N ALA A 45 14.48 21.01 3.55
CA ALA A 45 14.35 20.69 4.97
C ALA A 45 15.49 19.72 5.32
N ARG A 46 16.67 20.27 5.66
CA ARG A 46 17.74 19.51 6.30
C ARG A 46 17.26 19.15 7.70
N HIS A 47 16.99 17.86 7.92
CA HIS A 47 16.69 17.34 9.23
C HIS A 47 17.91 17.48 10.15
N PRO A 48 17.76 17.96 11.40
CA PRO A 48 18.86 17.94 12.37
C PRO A 48 19.33 16.50 12.59
N ALA A 49 20.64 16.34 12.85
CA ALA A 49 21.22 15.03 13.13
C ALA A 49 20.50 14.38 14.34
N PRO A 50 20.10 13.10 14.24
CA PRO A 50 19.41 12.42 15.34
C PRO A 50 20.30 12.39 16.58
N THR A 51 19.71 12.70 17.73
CA THR A 51 20.37 12.57 19.02
C THR A 51 20.71 11.11 19.28
N THR A 52 21.94 10.84 19.73
CA THR A 52 22.51 9.50 19.95
C THR A 52 21.86 8.71 21.10
N ASP A 53 20.79 9.21 21.70
CA ASP A 53 20.06 8.47 22.72
C ASP A 53 19.16 7.44 22.05
N ARG A 54 19.38 6.17 22.38
CA ARG A 54 18.54 5.05 21.95
C ARG A 54 17.09 5.40 22.25
N LEU A 55 16.24 5.45 21.22
CA LEU A 55 14.80 5.59 21.39
C LEU A 55 14.30 4.50 22.36
N THR A 56 13.83 4.91 23.53
CA THR A 56 13.20 4.02 24.51
C THR A 56 11.73 3.86 24.18
N LEU A 57 11.42 3.40 22.96
CA LEU A 57 10.08 2.95 22.63
C LEU A 57 9.91 1.51 23.13
N PRO A 58 8.86 1.20 23.91
CA PRO A 58 8.53 -0.18 24.21
C PRO A 58 8.09 -0.91 22.92
N PRO A 59 8.12 -2.26 22.92
CA PRO A 59 7.46 -3.05 21.87
C PRO A 59 6.03 -2.57 21.63
N LEU A 60 5.60 -2.58 20.36
CA LEU A 60 4.24 -2.22 20.00
C LEU A 60 3.27 -3.31 20.48
N ARG A 61 2.30 -2.94 21.30
CA ARG A 61 1.29 -3.84 21.87
C ARG A 61 -0.04 -3.63 21.15
N LEU A 62 -0.52 -4.67 20.46
CA LEU A 62 -1.80 -4.66 19.75
C LEU A 62 -2.70 -5.72 20.40
N GLY A 63 -3.44 -5.33 21.44
CA GLY A 63 -4.17 -6.29 22.28
C GLY A 63 -3.22 -7.37 22.84
N PRO A 64 -3.43 -8.67 22.56
CA PRO A 64 -2.55 -9.74 23.01
C PRO A 64 -1.24 -9.84 22.20
N LEU A 65 -1.15 -9.21 21.03
CA LEU A 65 0.04 -9.29 20.18
C LEU A 65 1.13 -8.33 20.64
N THR A 66 2.38 -8.80 20.55
CA THR A 66 3.57 -7.99 20.79
C THR A 66 4.41 -7.98 19.53
N ILE A 67 4.68 -6.78 19.02
CA ILE A 67 5.56 -6.58 17.88
C ILE A 67 6.81 -5.89 18.40
N ASP A 68 7.92 -6.64 18.50
CA ASP A 68 9.15 -6.17 19.14
C ASP A 68 9.76 -4.95 18.44
N VAL A 69 9.69 -4.95 17.10
CA VAL A 69 10.09 -3.82 16.27
C VAL A 69 8.81 -3.04 15.91
N PRO A 70 8.62 -1.79 16.38
CA PRO A 70 7.38 -1.01 16.19
C PRO A 70 7.25 -0.45 14.75
N VAL A 71 7.39 -1.34 13.78
CA VAL A 71 7.40 -1.09 12.34
C VAL A 71 6.34 -1.99 11.72
N VAL A 72 5.49 -1.38 10.89
CA VAL A 72 4.44 -2.08 10.16
C VAL A 72 4.65 -1.90 8.66
N LEU A 73 4.71 -2.99 7.88
CA LEU A 73 4.63 -2.89 6.43
C LEU A 73 3.22 -2.46 6.03
N ALA A 74 3.11 -1.36 5.29
CA ALA A 74 1.82 -0.87 4.81
C ALA A 74 1.25 -1.83 3.76
N PRO A 75 -0.07 -2.08 3.77
CA PRO A 75 -0.75 -2.79 2.71
C PRO A 75 -0.67 -1.99 1.40
N MET A 76 -0.09 -2.59 0.35
CA MET A 76 -0.01 -2.01 -0.98
C MET A 76 -0.48 -3.04 -2.00
N ALA A 77 -1.68 -2.85 -2.54
CA ALA A 77 -2.28 -3.74 -3.53
C ALA A 77 -1.35 -3.92 -4.74
N GLY A 78 -1.18 -5.16 -5.14
CA GLY A 78 -0.24 -5.60 -6.14
C GLY A 78 1.22 -5.56 -5.71
N ILE A 79 1.58 -5.26 -4.46
CA ILE A 79 2.98 -5.14 -4.04
C ILE A 79 3.26 -6.02 -2.82
N THR A 80 2.47 -5.89 -1.74
CA THR A 80 2.70 -6.62 -0.47
C THR A 80 2.08 -8.01 -0.44
N ASN A 81 2.25 -8.74 -1.55
CA ASN A 81 1.92 -10.15 -1.64
C ASN A 81 2.85 -10.98 -0.74
N THR A 82 2.56 -12.28 -0.60
CA THR A 82 3.30 -13.18 0.30
C THR A 82 4.79 -13.20 -0.01
N ALA A 83 5.19 -13.23 -1.30
CA ALA A 83 6.59 -13.13 -1.72
C ALA A 83 7.30 -11.89 -1.16
N PHE A 84 6.70 -10.71 -1.32
CA PHE A 84 7.35 -9.47 -0.89
C PHE A 84 7.38 -9.35 0.64
N ARG A 85 6.33 -9.80 1.34
CA ARG A 85 6.32 -9.84 2.82
C ARG A 85 7.39 -10.78 3.34
N ARG A 86 7.49 -11.99 2.76
CA ARG A 86 8.54 -12.96 3.06
C ARG A 86 9.93 -12.34 2.86
N LEU A 87 10.15 -11.69 1.72
CA LEU A 87 11.42 -11.04 1.42
C LEU A 87 11.77 -9.93 2.42
N CYS A 88 10.81 -9.11 2.85
CA CYS A 88 11.08 -8.08 3.88
C CYS A 88 11.41 -8.71 5.24
N ARG A 89 10.73 -9.81 5.61
CA ARG A 89 10.97 -10.56 6.86
C ARG A 89 12.34 -11.23 6.92
N GLU A 90 12.94 -11.56 5.78
CA GLU A 90 14.33 -12.04 5.72
C GLU A 90 15.33 -10.97 6.19
N TYR A 91 14.96 -9.69 6.21
CA TYR A 91 15.84 -8.59 6.64
C TYR A 91 15.53 -8.01 8.01
N GLY A 92 14.27 -7.95 8.43
CA GLY A 92 13.91 -7.33 9.71
C GLY A 92 12.58 -7.76 10.29
N GLY A 93 12.40 -7.45 11.57
CA GLY A 93 11.16 -7.67 12.32
C GLY A 93 10.10 -6.60 12.05
N GLY A 94 8.89 -6.86 12.54
CA GLY A 94 7.74 -5.97 12.42
C GLY A 94 6.45 -6.72 12.15
N LEU A 95 5.38 -5.98 11.91
CA LEU A 95 4.09 -6.52 11.48
C LEU A 95 3.93 -6.36 9.98
N TYR A 96 3.69 -7.47 9.28
CA TYR A 96 3.63 -7.49 7.81
C TYR A 96 2.19 -7.63 7.33
N VAL A 97 1.59 -6.51 6.94
CA VAL A 97 0.19 -6.48 6.47
C VAL A 97 0.14 -6.90 4.99
N ASN A 98 -0.75 -7.84 4.67
CA ASN A 98 -0.99 -8.29 3.29
C ASN A 98 -1.58 -7.19 2.40
N GLU A 99 -1.81 -7.52 1.14
CA GLU A 99 -2.57 -6.63 0.27
C GLU A 99 -4.00 -6.44 0.79
N MET A 100 -4.59 -5.27 0.54
CA MET A 100 -5.98 -5.01 0.87
C MET A 100 -6.90 -5.98 0.13
N VAL A 101 -7.77 -6.69 0.85
CA VAL A 101 -8.82 -7.55 0.27
C VAL A 101 -10.21 -6.98 0.52
N THR A 102 -11.07 -7.05 -0.48
CA THR A 102 -12.48 -6.65 -0.33
C THR A 102 -13.22 -7.69 0.51
N ALA A 103 -13.88 -7.24 1.59
CA ALA A 103 -14.66 -8.10 2.48
C ALA A 103 -15.69 -8.95 1.71
N ARG A 104 -16.39 -8.34 0.74
CA ARG A 104 -17.35 -9.04 -0.12
C ARG A 104 -16.72 -10.18 -0.92
N ALA A 105 -15.62 -9.90 -1.62
CA ALA A 105 -14.93 -10.89 -2.44
C ALA A 105 -14.34 -12.03 -1.60
N LEU A 106 -13.97 -11.73 -0.35
CA LEU A 106 -13.52 -12.72 0.62
C LEU A 106 -14.67 -13.63 1.08
N VAL A 107 -15.83 -13.06 1.44
CA VAL A 107 -17.04 -13.83 1.79
C VAL A 107 -17.51 -14.72 0.64
N GLU A 108 -17.43 -14.21 -0.60
CA GLU A 108 -17.71 -14.98 -1.82
C GLU A 108 -16.59 -15.97 -2.20
N ARG A 109 -15.51 -16.02 -1.41
CA ARG A 109 -14.35 -16.91 -1.60
C ARG A 109 -13.76 -16.82 -3.00
N LYS A 110 -13.70 -15.62 -3.59
CA LYS A 110 -13.08 -15.42 -4.89
C LYS A 110 -11.63 -15.92 -4.85
N PRO A 111 -11.17 -16.71 -5.83
CA PRO A 111 -9.84 -17.34 -5.78
C PRO A 111 -8.71 -16.34 -5.48
N GLU A 112 -8.75 -15.17 -6.12
CA GLU A 112 -7.75 -14.12 -5.92
C GLU A 112 -7.79 -13.52 -4.50
N SER A 113 -8.98 -13.32 -3.92
CA SER A 113 -9.12 -12.86 -2.53
C SER A 113 -8.63 -13.89 -1.53
N MET A 114 -8.89 -15.18 -1.78
CA MET A 114 -8.35 -16.26 -0.97
C MET A 114 -6.83 -16.36 -1.06
N ARG A 115 -6.24 -16.09 -2.24
CA ARG A 115 -4.79 -16.01 -2.44
C ARG A 115 -4.17 -14.83 -1.69
N ILE A 116 -4.78 -13.64 -1.75
CA ILE A 116 -4.28 -12.43 -1.08
C ILE A 116 -4.14 -12.60 0.44
N ILE A 117 -5.02 -13.38 1.07
CA ILE A 117 -4.98 -13.65 2.51
C ILE A 117 -4.13 -14.87 2.88
N GLN A 118 -3.36 -15.44 1.95
CA GLN A 118 -2.40 -16.50 2.27
C GLN A 118 -1.16 -15.90 2.93
N HIS A 119 -0.62 -16.65 3.88
CA HIS A 119 0.60 -16.34 4.61
C HIS A 119 1.61 -17.46 4.44
N ASP A 120 2.89 -17.12 4.53
CA ASP A 120 3.94 -18.14 4.60
C ASP A 120 3.80 -18.94 5.92
N PRO A 121 4.13 -20.24 5.98
CA PRO A 121 4.02 -21.02 7.22
C PRO A 121 4.71 -20.43 8.44
N ASP A 122 5.79 -19.65 8.25
CA ASP A 122 6.49 -19.00 9.34
C ASP A 122 6.08 -17.54 9.56
N GLU A 123 5.08 -17.03 8.84
CA GLU A 123 4.55 -15.67 8.96
C GLU A 123 3.64 -15.54 10.17
N VAL A 124 4.25 -15.27 11.32
CA VAL A 124 3.58 -15.03 12.60
C VAL A 124 4.01 -13.65 13.14
N PRO A 125 3.06 -12.78 13.54
CA PRO A 125 1.60 -12.92 13.38
C PRO A 125 1.13 -12.70 11.94
N ARG A 126 0.03 -13.37 11.56
CA ARG A 126 -0.65 -13.26 10.26
C ARG A 126 -1.59 -12.06 10.25
N SER A 127 -1.33 -11.07 9.42
CA SER A 127 -2.15 -9.86 9.31
C SER A 127 -2.96 -9.82 8.02
N VAL A 128 -4.26 -9.52 8.12
CA VAL A 128 -5.17 -9.34 6.97
C VAL A 128 -5.77 -7.93 6.98
N GLN A 129 -5.60 -7.16 5.90
CA GLN A 129 -6.30 -5.89 5.72
C GLN A 129 -7.61 -6.07 4.95
N LEU A 130 -8.73 -5.71 5.57
CA LEU A 130 -10.04 -5.67 4.96
C LEU A 130 -10.40 -4.27 4.43
N TYR A 131 -11.10 -4.27 3.30
CA TYR A 131 -11.82 -3.12 2.76
C TYR A 131 -13.31 -3.45 2.66
N SER A 132 -14.17 -2.55 3.13
CA SER A 132 -15.62 -2.69 3.04
C SER A 132 -16.30 -1.33 3.02
N VAL A 133 -17.54 -1.31 2.53
CA VAL A 133 -18.48 -0.18 2.62
C VAL A 133 -19.77 -0.55 3.36
N ASP A 134 -19.90 -1.81 3.79
CA ASP A 134 -21.10 -2.34 4.44
C ASP A 134 -20.75 -3.04 5.77
N PRO A 135 -21.39 -2.68 6.89
CA PRO A 135 -21.19 -3.34 8.18
C PRO A 135 -21.51 -4.84 8.17
N VAL A 136 -22.54 -5.28 7.43
CA VAL A 136 -22.98 -6.68 7.44
C VAL A 136 -21.95 -7.58 6.77
N THR A 137 -21.49 -7.22 5.58
CA THR A 137 -20.41 -7.91 4.87
C THR A 137 -19.10 -7.84 5.66
N THR A 138 -18.81 -6.74 6.35
CA THR A 138 -17.64 -6.64 7.23
C THR A 138 -17.67 -7.70 8.32
N GLY A 139 -18.79 -7.79 9.05
CA GLY A 139 -18.96 -8.80 10.09
C GLY A 139 -18.86 -10.23 9.54
N ALA A 140 -19.45 -10.50 8.38
CA ALA A 140 -19.35 -11.80 7.73
C ALA A 140 -17.90 -12.18 7.34
N ALA A 141 -17.13 -11.24 6.80
CA ALA A 141 -15.73 -11.45 6.43
C ALA A 141 -14.85 -11.68 7.66
N VAL A 142 -15.01 -10.88 8.72
CA VAL A 142 -14.26 -11.06 9.96
C VAL A 142 -14.62 -12.37 10.63
N ARG A 143 -15.92 -12.72 10.70
CA ARG A 143 -16.35 -14.02 11.22
C ARG A 143 -15.68 -15.18 10.48
N MET A 144 -15.65 -15.12 9.15
CA MET A 144 -14.96 -16.13 8.32
C MET A 144 -13.48 -16.23 8.68
N LEU A 145 -12.77 -15.10 8.82
CA LEU A 145 -11.35 -15.10 9.19
C LEU A 145 -11.11 -15.71 10.58
N VAL A 146 -11.99 -15.39 11.54
CA VAL A 146 -11.92 -15.84 12.95
C VAL A 146 -12.25 -17.33 13.07
N GLU A 147 -13.38 -17.77 12.50
CA GLU A 147 -13.86 -19.15 12.62
C GLU A 147 -12.93 -20.14 11.89
N GLU A 148 -12.41 -19.75 10.73
CA GLU A 148 -11.50 -20.57 9.92
C GLU A 148 -10.02 -20.40 10.28
N ASP A 149 -9.69 -19.66 11.35
CA ASP A 149 -8.32 -19.43 11.84
C ASP A 149 -7.34 -18.96 10.74
N ARG A 150 -7.71 -17.86 10.06
CA ARG A 150 -6.98 -17.34 8.88
C ARG A 150 -6.08 -16.15 9.18
N CYS A 151 -6.17 -15.57 10.38
CA CYS A 151 -5.33 -14.43 10.76
C CYS A 151 -5.22 -14.30 12.28
N ASP A 152 -4.17 -13.62 12.71
CA ASP A 152 -3.94 -13.26 14.11
C ASP A 152 -4.17 -11.75 14.35
N HIS A 153 -4.26 -10.96 13.27
CA HIS A 153 -4.48 -9.52 13.27
C HIS A 153 -5.35 -9.08 12.08
N ILE A 154 -6.30 -8.17 12.32
CA ILE A 154 -7.16 -7.59 11.29
C ILE A 154 -6.92 -6.09 11.21
N ASP A 155 -6.57 -5.58 10.03
CA ASP A 155 -6.47 -4.15 9.76
C ASP A 155 -7.66 -3.68 8.89
N MET A 156 -8.22 -2.51 9.17
CA MET A 156 -9.33 -1.96 8.39
C MET A 156 -8.85 -0.79 7.53
N ASN A 157 -9.07 -0.88 6.22
CA ASN A 157 -8.68 0.16 5.27
C ASN A 157 -9.68 1.33 5.26
N PHE A 158 -9.21 2.50 5.69
CA PHE A 158 -9.89 3.78 5.54
C PHE A 158 -8.97 4.83 4.92
N GLY A 159 -7.98 4.39 4.13
CA GLY A 159 -6.87 5.22 3.66
C GLY A 159 -6.65 5.19 2.14
N CYS A 160 -7.24 4.22 1.43
CA CYS A 160 -7.03 4.08 -0.01
C CYS A 160 -7.69 5.24 -0.78
N PRO A 161 -6.93 6.01 -1.59
CA PRO A 161 -7.46 7.17 -2.32
C PRO A 161 -7.79 6.88 -3.79
N VAL A 162 -7.74 5.62 -4.23
CA VAL A 162 -7.91 5.29 -5.65
C VAL A 162 -9.38 5.41 -6.08
N PRO A 163 -9.66 5.94 -7.28
CA PRO A 163 -11.04 6.16 -7.72
C PRO A 163 -11.93 4.92 -7.70
N LYS A 164 -11.37 3.73 -7.98
CA LYS A 164 -12.11 2.45 -7.93
C LYS A 164 -12.71 2.18 -6.55
N VAL A 165 -12.08 2.69 -5.48
CA VAL A 165 -12.51 2.57 -4.09
C VAL A 165 -13.37 3.77 -3.67
N THR A 166 -12.85 4.99 -3.83
CA THR A 166 -13.51 6.19 -3.29
C THR A 166 -14.85 6.48 -3.95
N ARG A 167 -15.05 6.13 -5.23
CA ARG A 167 -16.32 6.37 -5.95
C ARG A 167 -17.51 5.58 -5.39
N ARG A 168 -17.24 4.57 -4.57
CA ARG A 168 -18.26 3.75 -3.87
C ARG A 168 -18.44 4.17 -2.42
N GLY A 169 -17.87 5.31 -2.01
CA GLY A 169 -17.88 5.76 -0.62
C GLY A 169 -16.85 5.04 0.27
N GLY A 170 -15.94 4.27 -0.32
CA GLY A 170 -14.98 3.44 0.40
C GLY A 170 -13.61 4.06 0.64
N GLY A 171 -12.76 3.35 1.40
CA GLY A 171 -11.38 3.73 1.66
C GLY A 171 -11.32 5.09 2.35
N SER A 172 -10.50 6.00 1.82
CA SER A 172 -10.32 7.33 2.41
C SER A 172 -11.51 8.30 2.27
N ALA A 173 -12.56 7.92 1.52
CA ALA A 173 -13.82 8.66 1.48
C ALA A 173 -14.76 8.33 2.65
N LEU A 174 -14.59 7.14 3.23
CA LEU A 174 -15.55 6.55 4.16
C LEU A 174 -15.62 7.28 5.52
N PRO A 175 -14.49 7.69 6.15
CA PRO A 175 -14.54 8.36 7.46
C PRO A 175 -15.35 9.66 7.51
N TRP A 176 -15.68 10.25 6.36
CA TRP A 176 -16.60 11.39 6.28
C TRP A 176 -18.01 11.02 6.77
N LYS A 177 -18.49 9.81 6.42
CA LYS A 177 -19.77 9.27 6.86
C LYS A 177 -19.62 8.61 8.24
N SER A 178 -19.73 9.41 9.30
CA SER A 178 -19.35 9.02 10.67
C SER A 178 -20.09 7.78 11.20
N GLU A 179 -21.41 7.73 11.01
CA GLU A 179 -22.22 6.59 11.47
C GLU A 179 -21.91 5.30 10.71
N LEU A 180 -21.64 5.41 9.40
CA LEU A 180 -21.23 4.27 8.58
C LEU A 180 -19.87 3.75 9.03
N PHE A 181 -18.90 4.65 9.21
CA PHE A 181 -17.57 4.32 9.74
C PHE A 181 -17.68 3.59 11.08
N ALA A 182 -18.41 4.15 12.03
CA ALA A 182 -18.62 3.55 13.35
C ALA A 182 -19.24 2.15 13.25
N SER A 183 -20.26 1.99 12.40
CA SER A 183 -20.95 0.71 12.22
C SER A 183 -20.05 -0.38 11.63
N ILE A 184 -19.19 -0.04 10.66
CA ILE A 184 -18.22 -0.97 10.07
C ILE A 184 -17.14 -1.38 11.08
N VAL A 185 -16.55 -0.41 11.79
CA VAL A 185 -15.54 -0.69 12.81
C VAL A 185 -16.13 -1.55 13.92
N LYS A 186 -17.33 -1.21 14.40
CA LYS A 186 -18.04 -1.99 15.43
C LYS A 186 -18.28 -3.43 14.99
N ALA A 187 -18.72 -3.66 13.75
CA ALA A 187 -18.94 -5.00 13.22
C ALA A 187 -17.64 -5.82 13.20
N ALA A 188 -16.52 -5.21 12.78
CA ALA A 188 -15.22 -5.87 12.78
C ALA A 188 -14.75 -6.22 14.20
N VAL A 189 -14.75 -5.26 15.13
CA VAL A 189 -14.30 -5.48 16.52
C VAL A 189 -15.16 -6.54 17.22
N THR A 190 -16.49 -6.49 17.04
CA THR A 190 -17.42 -7.44 17.67
C THR A 190 -17.15 -8.88 17.25
N GLU A 191 -16.89 -9.11 15.96
CA GLU A 191 -16.63 -10.45 15.45
C GLU A 191 -15.21 -10.93 15.80
N ALA A 192 -14.21 -10.05 15.74
CA ALA A 192 -12.82 -10.36 16.07
C ALA A 192 -12.62 -10.68 17.57
N ALA A 193 -13.36 -10.00 18.45
CA ALA A 193 -13.32 -10.22 19.90
C ALA A 193 -13.74 -11.64 20.32
N LYS A 194 -14.40 -12.42 19.45
CA LYS A 194 -14.77 -13.81 19.74
C LYS A 194 -13.56 -14.75 19.90
N LYS A 195 -12.38 -14.35 19.43
CA LYS A 195 -11.10 -15.06 19.63
C LYS A 195 -9.95 -14.12 19.98
N ASP A 196 -10.24 -12.98 20.64
CA ASP A 196 -9.24 -12.00 21.05
C ASP A 196 -8.31 -11.49 19.91
N ILE A 197 -8.79 -11.48 18.66
CA ILE A 197 -8.01 -10.97 17.52
C ILE A 197 -8.07 -9.44 17.53
N PRO A 198 -6.92 -8.73 17.65
CA PRO A 198 -6.89 -7.28 17.62
C PRO A 198 -7.30 -6.73 16.24
N VAL A 199 -8.11 -5.67 16.26
CA VAL A 199 -8.49 -4.91 15.07
C VAL A 199 -7.79 -3.56 15.09
N THR A 200 -7.10 -3.19 14.02
CA THR A 200 -6.55 -1.84 13.82
C THR A 200 -7.25 -1.12 12.69
N VAL A 201 -7.06 0.20 12.62
CA VAL A 201 -7.55 1.01 11.50
C VAL A 201 -6.41 1.80 10.89
N LYS A 202 -6.37 1.87 9.55
CA LYS A 202 -5.43 2.70 8.81
C LYS A 202 -6.17 3.72 7.97
N MET A 203 -5.96 5.01 8.25
CA MET A 203 -6.68 6.11 7.61
C MET A 203 -5.78 7.24 7.07
N ARG A 204 -6.41 8.19 6.39
CA ARG A 204 -5.83 9.48 5.96
C ARG A 204 -6.36 10.60 6.85
N ARG A 205 -5.74 11.79 6.75
CA ARG A 205 -6.19 13.02 7.45
C ARG A 205 -7.67 13.36 7.18
N GLY A 206 -8.14 13.09 5.97
CA GLY A 206 -9.48 13.40 5.51
C GLY A 206 -9.54 13.36 3.99
N ILE A 207 -10.61 13.91 3.41
CA ILE A 207 -10.80 13.94 1.95
C ILE A 207 -9.96 15.06 1.31
N ASP A 208 -10.02 16.25 1.89
CA ASP A 208 -9.21 17.42 1.57
C ASP A 208 -9.07 18.29 2.84
N GLU A 209 -8.55 19.51 2.72
CA GLU A 209 -8.31 20.38 3.89
C GLU A 209 -9.60 20.92 4.53
N ASP A 210 -10.72 20.95 3.81
CA ASP A 210 -12.02 21.40 4.35
C ASP A 210 -12.81 20.24 4.98
N HIS A 211 -12.43 19.00 4.66
CA HIS A 211 -13.12 17.77 5.08
C HIS A 211 -12.17 16.83 5.82
N LEU A 212 -11.53 17.34 6.88
CA LEU A 212 -10.68 16.56 7.80
C LEU A 212 -11.52 15.72 8.75
N THR A 213 -11.12 14.46 8.96
CA THR A 213 -11.91 13.48 9.74
C THR A 213 -11.09 12.74 10.79
N PHE A 214 -9.76 12.82 10.73
CA PHE A 214 -8.87 11.94 11.49
C PHE A 214 -9.03 11.98 13.02
N LEU A 215 -9.34 13.15 13.60
CA LEU A 215 -9.55 13.26 15.05
C LEU A 215 -10.84 12.56 15.49
N ASP A 216 -11.96 12.85 14.81
CA ASP A 216 -13.24 12.23 15.11
C ASP A 216 -13.21 10.73 14.84
N ALA A 217 -12.70 10.34 13.66
CA ALA A 217 -12.59 8.93 13.28
C ALA A 217 -11.66 8.16 14.22
N GLY A 218 -10.55 8.77 14.66
CA GLY A 218 -9.63 8.16 15.62
C GLY A 218 -10.28 7.92 16.99
N ARG A 219 -11.00 8.92 17.52
CA ARG A 219 -11.74 8.80 18.79
C ARG A 219 -12.83 7.75 18.70
N THR A 220 -13.63 7.77 17.63
CA THR A 220 -14.67 6.77 17.40
C THR A 220 -14.07 5.36 17.32
N ALA A 221 -12.95 5.19 16.61
CA ALA A 221 -12.29 3.89 16.52
C ALA A 221 -11.80 3.41 17.89
N ARG A 222 -11.13 4.27 18.67
CA ARG A 222 -10.72 3.99 20.05
C ARG A 222 -11.90 3.55 20.91
N ASP A 223 -12.99 4.32 20.90
CA ASP A 223 -14.18 4.07 21.72
C ASP A 223 -14.87 2.75 21.36
N LEU A 224 -14.70 2.29 20.12
CA LEU A 224 -15.18 1.00 19.64
C LEU A 224 -14.22 -0.17 19.94
N GLY A 225 -13.05 0.09 20.53
CA GLY A 225 -12.12 -0.95 20.98
C GLY A 225 -11.07 -1.38 19.95
N VAL A 226 -10.71 -0.53 18.98
CA VAL A 226 -9.57 -0.82 18.09
C VAL A 226 -8.25 -0.82 18.88
N ALA A 227 -7.35 -1.72 18.52
CA ALA A 227 -6.08 -1.92 19.20
C ALA A 227 -5.01 -0.87 18.84
N ALA A 228 -5.14 -0.20 17.68
CA ALA A 228 -4.28 0.90 17.27
C ALA A 228 -4.87 1.67 16.09
N VAL A 229 -4.39 2.90 15.88
CA VAL A 229 -4.75 3.76 14.76
C VAL A 229 -3.49 4.18 13.98
N ALA A 230 -3.44 3.87 12.69
CA ALA A 230 -2.40 4.34 11.79
C ALA A 230 -2.88 5.52 10.94
N LEU A 231 -2.16 6.65 10.96
CA LEU A 231 -2.51 7.84 10.19
C LEU A 231 -1.49 8.12 9.09
N HIS A 232 -1.95 8.10 7.85
CA HIS A 232 -1.21 8.68 6.74
C HIS A 232 -1.40 10.20 6.72
N GLY A 233 -0.30 10.95 6.86
CA GLY A 233 -0.27 12.42 6.94
C GLY A 233 -0.68 13.18 5.67
N ARG A 234 -1.43 12.57 4.75
CA ARG A 234 -2.02 13.27 3.59
C ARG A 234 -3.51 13.02 3.49
N THR A 235 -4.23 13.98 2.91
CA THR A 235 -5.64 13.86 2.52
C THR A 235 -5.81 12.97 1.29
N THR A 236 -7.04 12.59 0.97
CA THR A 236 -7.40 11.85 -0.26
C THR A 236 -7.00 12.63 -1.50
N ARG A 237 -7.32 13.92 -1.55
CA ARG A 237 -7.01 14.85 -2.64
C ARG A 237 -5.52 14.93 -2.93
N GLN A 238 -4.69 14.95 -1.89
CA GLN A 238 -3.24 14.99 -2.07
C GLN A 238 -2.69 13.72 -2.72
N PHE A 239 -3.35 12.56 -2.58
CA PHE A 239 -2.84 11.27 -3.07
C PHE A 239 -1.41 11.00 -2.55
N TYR A 240 -0.39 11.24 -3.38
CA TYR A 240 1.04 11.18 -3.04
C TYR A 240 1.81 12.47 -3.38
N SER A 241 1.09 13.55 -3.67
CA SER A 241 1.64 14.89 -3.89
C SER A 241 1.98 15.60 -2.57
N GLY A 242 2.80 16.65 -2.65
CA GLY A 242 3.23 17.43 -1.48
C GLY A 242 3.95 16.58 -0.44
N THR A 243 3.94 17.04 0.81
CA THR A 243 4.58 16.39 1.95
C THR A 243 3.53 15.92 2.94
N ALA A 244 3.77 14.79 3.61
CA ALA A 244 2.93 14.34 4.72
C ALA A 244 3.01 15.35 5.89
N VAL A 245 1.86 15.75 6.40
CA VAL A 245 1.72 16.67 7.54
C VAL A 245 1.87 15.87 8.83
N TRP A 246 3.09 15.80 9.36
CA TRP A 246 3.41 15.05 10.58
C TRP A 246 2.80 15.70 11.83
N ASP A 247 2.56 17.01 11.82
CA ASP A 247 1.91 17.71 12.94
C ASP A 247 0.50 17.19 13.20
N ASP A 248 -0.25 16.77 12.17
CA ASP A 248 -1.56 16.15 12.34
C ASP A 248 -1.45 14.72 12.89
N ILE A 249 -0.33 14.02 12.67
CA ILE A 249 -0.03 12.73 13.30
C ILE A 249 0.22 12.95 14.80
N ALA A 250 1.01 13.97 15.17
CA ALA A 250 1.24 14.33 16.57
C ALA A 250 -0.08 14.69 17.29
N ARG A 251 -0.92 15.53 16.65
CA ARG A 251 -2.26 15.88 17.18
C ARG A 251 -3.16 14.66 17.38
N LEU A 252 -3.08 13.66 16.50
CA LEU A 252 -3.82 12.41 16.70
C LEU A 252 -3.26 11.61 17.88
N ARG A 253 -1.94 11.50 18.00
CA ARG A 253 -1.28 10.81 19.12
C ARG A 253 -1.68 11.43 20.46
N GLU A 254 -1.68 12.76 20.56
CA GLU A 254 -2.14 13.50 21.74
C GLU A 254 -3.62 13.25 22.06
N ALA A 255 -4.46 13.15 21.03
CA ALA A 255 -5.90 12.92 21.19
C ALA A 255 -6.25 11.50 21.65
N LEU A 256 -5.34 10.53 21.46
CA LEU A 256 -5.52 9.10 21.77
C LEU A 256 -4.42 8.63 22.73
N PRO A 257 -4.34 9.14 23.97
CA PRO A 257 -3.25 8.82 24.90
C PRO A 257 -3.21 7.33 25.32
N ASP A 258 -4.34 6.65 25.22
CA ASP A 258 -4.62 5.33 25.80
C ASP A 258 -4.52 4.15 24.82
N ILE A 259 -4.35 4.43 23.51
CA ILE A 259 -4.07 3.40 22.50
C ILE A 259 -2.86 3.79 21.62
N PRO A 260 -2.14 2.82 21.04
CA PRO A 260 -1.07 3.12 20.10
C PRO A 260 -1.54 3.91 18.87
N VAL A 261 -0.76 4.91 18.50
CA VAL A 261 -0.88 5.63 17.23
C VAL A 261 0.37 5.41 16.40
N LEU A 262 0.20 5.04 15.13
CA LEU A 262 1.28 4.78 14.20
C LEU A 262 1.35 5.87 13.13
N GLY A 263 2.54 6.44 12.94
CA GLY A 263 2.78 7.45 11.93
C GLY A 263 3.05 6.87 10.54
N ASN A 264 2.49 7.47 9.49
CA ASN A 264 2.71 7.03 8.11
C ASN A 264 2.86 8.22 7.14
N GLY A 265 3.86 8.14 6.27
CA GLY A 265 4.04 9.06 5.16
C GLY A 265 5.43 9.68 5.15
N ASP A 266 6.09 9.56 3.99
CA ASP A 266 7.43 10.12 3.71
C ASP A 266 8.55 9.58 4.60
N ILE A 267 8.47 8.28 4.92
CA ILE A 267 9.56 7.52 5.54
C ILE A 267 10.28 6.76 4.42
N TRP A 268 11.49 7.21 4.08
CA TRP A 268 12.33 6.70 3.00
C TRP A 268 13.61 6.01 3.49
N SER A 269 14.05 6.36 4.70
CA SER A 269 15.17 5.74 5.42
C SER A 269 14.77 5.37 6.86
N ALA A 270 15.70 4.74 7.59
CA ALA A 270 15.51 4.49 9.02
C ALA A 270 15.50 5.79 9.82
N GLU A 271 16.31 6.77 9.43
CA GLU A 271 16.40 8.08 10.08
C GLU A 271 15.08 8.85 9.99
N ASP A 272 14.36 8.74 8.88
CA ASP A 272 13.02 9.33 8.75
C ASP A 272 12.03 8.72 9.76
N ALA A 273 12.15 7.43 10.07
CA ALA A 273 11.30 6.75 11.05
C ALA A 273 11.61 7.22 12.47
N ILE A 274 12.90 7.32 12.82
CA ILE A 274 13.35 7.88 14.11
C ILE A 274 12.85 9.31 14.26
N ALA A 275 13.06 10.15 13.23
CA ALA A 275 12.59 11.53 13.23
C ALA A 275 11.05 11.63 13.34
N MET A 276 10.29 10.71 12.72
CA MET A 276 8.83 10.68 12.87
C MET A 276 8.44 10.43 14.33
N VAL A 277 9.03 9.42 14.96
CA VAL A 277 8.78 9.10 16.37
C VAL A 277 9.14 10.27 17.26
N GLU A 278 10.36 10.80 17.16
CA GLU A 278 10.84 11.90 18.01
C GLU A 278 9.97 13.15 17.89
N ARG A 279 9.53 13.49 16.67
CA ARG A 279 8.75 14.70 16.42
C ARG A 279 7.28 14.59 16.80
N THR A 280 6.70 13.39 16.73
CA THR A 280 5.25 13.22 16.86
C THR A 280 4.83 12.42 18.09
N GLY A 281 5.77 11.76 18.76
CA GLY A 281 5.50 10.90 19.92
C GLY A 281 4.73 9.62 19.59
N VAL A 282 4.61 9.25 18.31
CA VAL A 282 3.93 8.02 17.88
C VAL A 282 4.63 6.78 18.41
N ASP A 283 3.85 5.74 18.65
CA ASP A 283 4.29 4.48 19.25
C ASP A 283 4.93 3.53 18.22
N GLY A 284 5.04 3.96 16.96
CA GLY A 284 5.65 3.23 15.86
C GLY A 284 5.34 3.85 14.50
N VAL A 285 5.82 3.20 13.44
CA VAL A 285 5.71 3.70 12.07
C VAL A 285 5.15 2.67 11.10
N VAL A 286 4.48 3.16 10.06
CA VAL A 286 4.03 2.33 8.93
C VAL A 286 4.81 2.68 7.67
N ILE A 287 5.40 1.69 7.03
CA ILE A 287 6.30 1.82 5.88
C ILE A 287 5.58 1.42 4.60
N GLY A 288 5.38 2.38 3.70
CA GLY A 288 4.79 2.11 2.39
C GLY A 288 5.84 2.14 1.30
N ARG A 289 5.83 3.20 0.50
CA ARG A 289 6.63 3.29 -0.72
C ARG A 289 8.14 3.20 -0.51
N GLY A 290 8.65 3.52 0.69
CA GLY A 290 10.09 3.50 1.01
C GLY A 290 10.76 2.14 0.79
N CYS A 291 10.06 1.03 1.04
CA CYS A 291 10.62 -0.31 0.90
C CYS A 291 10.55 -0.88 -0.53
N GLN A 292 9.92 -0.18 -1.48
CA GLN A 292 9.82 -0.67 -2.86
C GLN A 292 11.21 -0.77 -3.49
N GLY A 293 11.61 -1.99 -3.87
CA GLY A 293 12.94 -2.31 -4.38
C GLY A 293 14.06 -2.24 -3.32
N ARG A 294 13.70 -2.15 -2.04
CA ARG A 294 14.59 -2.09 -0.88
C ARG A 294 14.01 -2.87 0.30
N PRO A 295 13.81 -4.19 0.20
CA PRO A 295 13.30 -4.98 1.33
C PRO A 295 14.22 -4.89 2.56
N TRP A 296 15.52 -4.67 2.37
CA TRP A 296 16.51 -4.43 3.43
C TRP A 296 16.26 -3.18 4.29
N LEU A 297 15.39 -2.26 3.86
CA LEU A 297 14.96 -1.13 4.69
C LEU A 297 14.38 -1.59 6.03
N PHE A 298 13.74 -2.77 6.09
CA PHE A 298 13.25 -3.32 7.36
C PHE A 298 14.37 -3.70 8.34
N GLY A 299 15.52 -4.15 7.82
CA GLY A 299 16.71 -4.37 8.63
C GLY A 299 17.32 -3.06 9.14
N ASP A 300 17.38 -2.03 8.29
CA ASP A 300 17.82 -0.68 8.68
C ASP A 300 16.92 -0.09 9.78
N LEU A 301 15.61 -0.22 9.61
CA LEU A 301 14.60 0.23 10.58
C LEU A 301 14.77 -0.50 11.91
N GLN A 302 14.86 -1.84 11.89
CA GLN A 302 15.10 -2.61 13.10
C GLN A 302 16.39 -2.18 13.80
N ALA A 303 17.50 -2.06 13.06
CA ALA A 303 18.77 -1.60 13.61
C ALA A 303 18.62 -0.24 14.30
N ALA A 304 17.94 0.72 13.67
CA ALA A 304 17.71 2.04 14.23
C ALA A 304 16.85 2.02 15.51
N PHE A 305 15.75 1.27 15.55
CA PHE A 305 14.92 1.13 16.75
C PHE A 305 15.66 0.40 17.89
N GLU A 306 16.62 -0.45 17.58
CA GLU A 306 17.51 -1.10 18.57
C GLU A 306 18.66 -0.19 19.03
N GLY A 307 18.79 1.01 18.45
CA GLY A 307 19.87 1.97 18.74
C GLY A 307 21.18 1.68 18.02
N ARG A 308 21.16 0.81 17.00
CA ARG A 308 22.33 0.48 16.18
C ARG A 308 22.41 1.39 14.94
N GLN A 309 23.65 1.59 14.48
CA GLN A 309 23.98 2.51 13.39
C GLN A 309 24.33 1.77 12.08
N ASP A 310 24.32 0.43 12.08
CA ASP A 310 24.52 -0.36 10.87
C ASP A 310 23.39 -0.13 9.87
N ARG A 311 23.75 0.06 8.60
CA ARG A 311 22.84 0.23 7.47
C ARG A 311 23.25 -0.65 6.31
N PHE A 312 22.28 -1.17 5.58
CA PHE A 312 22.46 -1.91 4.36
C PHE A 312 22.87 -0.97 3.22
N HIS A 313 24.10 -1.13 2.75
CA HIS A 313 24.62 -0.49 1.54
C HIS A 313 24.95 -1.57 0.50
N PRO A 314 23.93 -2.21 -0.11
CA PRO A 314 24.16 -3.34 -0.99
C PRO A 314 24.96 -2.91 -2.23
N THR A 315 25.82 -3.81 -2.72
CA THR A 315 26.37 -3.67 -4.07
C THR A 315 25.30 -3.98 -5.11
N LEU A 316 25.55 -3.62 -6.38
CA LEU A 316 24.64 -3.98 -7.46
C LEU A 316 24.44 -5.51 -7.59
N GLY A 317 25.47 -6.31 -7.26
CA GLY A 317 25.37 -7.76 -7.18
C GLY A 317 24.36 -8.24 -6.13
N MET A 318 24.39 -7.66 -4.92
CA MET A 318 23.43 -7.98 -3.85
C MET A 318 22.00 -7.56 -4.22
N VAL A 319 21.85 -6.41 -4.90
CA VAL A 319 20.54 -5.98 -5.44
C VAL A 319 20.02 -6.96 -6.48
N ALA A 320 20.88 -7.42 -7.40
CA ALA A 320 20.53 -8.41 -8.41
C ALA A 320 20.09 -9.73 -7.78
N ASP A 321 20.82 -10.22 -6.78
CA ASP A 321 20.47 -11.46 -6.07
C ASP A 321 19.15 -11.32 -5.31
N THR A 322 18.90 -10.16 -4.70
CA THR A 322 17.62 -9.86 -4.02
C THR A 322 16.45 -9.80 -5.00
N LEU A 323 16.64 -9.19 -6.18
CA LEU A 323 15.62 -9.17 -7.23
C LEU A 323 15.32 -10.59 -7.74
N TYR A 324 16.36 -11.40 -7.90
CA TYR A 324 16.21 -12.80 -8.29
C TYR A 324 15.43 -13.60 -7.24
N ARG A 325 15.82 -13.47 -5.95
CA ARG A 325 15.13 -14.08 -4.81
C ARG A 325 13.66 -13.68 -4.76
N HIS A 326 13.35 -12.42 -5.03
CA HIS A 326 11.97 -11.96 -5.11
C HIS A 326 11.19 -12.66 -6.23
N ALA A 327 11.80 -12.86 -7.40
CA ALA A 327 11.17 -13.57 -8.50
C ALA A 327 10.90 -15.04 -8.16
N GLU A 328 11.84 -15.74 -7.51
CA GLU A 328 11.63 -17.12 -7.03
C GLU A 328 10.43 -17.20 -6.08
N LEU A 329 10.35 -16.30 -5.10
CA LEU A 329 9.25 -16.26 -4.14
C LEU A 329 7.89 -15.96 -4.81
N LEU A 330 7.89 -15.18 -5.90
CA LEU A 330 6.69 -14.93 -6.69
C LEU A 330 6.22 -16.18 -7.43
N VAL A 331 7.14 -17.02 -7.93
CA VAL A 331 6.78 -18.31 -8.55
C VAL A 331 6.02 -19.17 -7.53
N ASP A 332 6.54 -19.28 -6.31
CA ASP A 332 5.88 -20.02 -5.23
C ASP A 332 4.51 -19.41 -4.88
N THR A 333 4.44 -18.08 -4.75
CA THR A 333 3.20 -17.33 -4.45
C THR A 333 2.12 -17.53 -5.52
N PHE A 334 2.50 -17.78 -6.76
CA PHE A 334 1.58 -18.07 -7.87
C PHE A 334 1.48 -19.57 -8.19
N GLY A 335 1.86 -20.45 -7.27
CA GLY A 335 1.66 -21.89 -7.39
C GLY A 335 2.48 -22.54 -8.51
N GLY A 336 3.67 -22.01 -8.78
CA GLY A 336 4.54 -22.48 -9.87
C GLY A 336 4.33 -21.79 -11.20
N ASP A 337 3.39 -20.83 -11.31
CA ASP A 337 3.19 -20.05 -12.54
C ASP A 337 4.30 -19.00 -12.71
N GLU A 338 5.40 -19.46 -13.30
CA GLU A 338 6.56 -18.65 -13.61
C GLU A 338 6.22 -17.48 -14.54
N THR A 339 5.35 -17.68 -15.54
CA THR A 339 4.96 -16.59 -16.45
C THR A 339 4.26 -15.45 -15.71
N LYS A 340 3.35 -15.77 -14.79
CA LYS A 340 2.68 -14.77 -13.95
C LYS A 340 3.67 -14.09 -13.00
N ALA A 341 4.57 -14.85 -12.37
CA ALA A 341 5.60 -14.31 -11.48
C ALA A 341 6.52 -13.31 -12.19
N LEU A 342 6.99 -13.62 -13.40
CA LEU A 342 7.87 -12.71 -14.14
C LEU A 342 7.10 -11.51 -14.72
N ARG A 343 5.81 -11.63 -15.04
CA ARG A 343 4.98 -10.46 -15.34
C ARG A 343 4.87 -9.53 -14.13
N ASP A 344 4.73 -10.11 -12.94
CA ASP A 344 4.63 -9.37 -11.69
C ASP A 344 5.94 -8.65 -11.35
N ILE A 345 7.09 -9.35 -11.39
CA ILE A 345 8.38 -8.78 -10.98
C ILE A 345 8.82 -7.57 -11.84
N ARG A 346 8.42 -7.51 -13.12
CA ARG A 346 8.77 -6.41 -14.04
C ARG A 346 8.44 -5.03 -13.49
N LYS A 347 7.35 -4.88 -12.73
CA LYS A 347 6.98 -3.58 -12.13
C LYS A 347 7.92 -3.13 -11.01
N HIS A 348 8.66 -4.06 -10.39
CA HIS A 348 9.61 -3.77 -9.32
C HIS A 348 11.00 -3.38 -9.80
N VAL A 349 11.37 -3.78 -11.02
CA VAL A 349 12.73 -3.61 -11.60
C VAL A 349 13.24 -2.17 -11.46
N ALA A 350 12.41 -1.18 -11.80
CA ALA A 350 12.82 0.22 -11.75
C ALA A 350 13.19 0.69 -10.33
N TRP A 351 12.56 0.11 -9.29
CA TRP A 351 12.83 0.48 -7.91
C TRP A 351 14.12 -0.14 -7.37
N TYR A 352 14.40 -1.41 -7.71
CA TYR A 352 15.63 -2.09 -7.32
C TYR A 352 16.87 -1.38 -7.85
N PHE A 353 16.84 -0.96 -9.12
CA PHE A 353 18.00 -0.32 -9.78
C PHE A 353 17.98 1.21 -9.75
N LYS A 354 17.29 1.83 -8.77
CA LYS A 354 17.32 3.28 -8.60
C LYS A 354 18.71 3.72 -8.14
N GLY A 355 19.26 4.75 -8.80
CA GLY A 355 20.60 5.29 -8.52
C GLY A 355 21.76 4.50 -9.13
N TYR A 356 21.60 3.19 -9.33
CA TYR A 356 22.62 2.36 -9.98
C TYR A 356 22.72 2.64 -11.48
N PRO A 357 23.93 2.90 -12.03
CA PRO A 357 24.19 2.92 -13.48
C PRO A 357 24.02 1.55 -14.14
N VAL A 358 22.76 1.12 -14.29
CA VAL A 358 22.39 -0.02 -15.12
C VAL A 358 22.09 0.48 -16.54
N GLY A 359 22.79 -0.08 -17.52
CA GLY A 359 22.65 0.27 -18.93
C GLY A 359 21.22 0.09 -19.47
N SER A 360 20.86 0.88 -20.48
CA SER A 360 19.51 0.87 -21.08
C SER A 360 19.13 -0.49 -21.69
N GLU A 361 20.11 -1.22 -22.24
CA GLU A 361 19.92 -2.57 -22.77
C GLU A 361 19.44 -3.55 -21.68
N ILE A 362 20.13 -3.60 -20.54
CA ILE A 362 19.76 -4.47 -19.40
C ILE A 362 18.38 -4.07 -18.86
N ARG A 363 18.11 -2.77 -18.69
CA ARG A 363 16.80 -2.29 -18.23
C ARG A 363 15.67 -2.71 -19.18
N THR A 364 15.92 -2.69 -20.49
CA THR A 364 14.95 -3.09 -21.51
C THR A 364 14.71 -4.61 -21.46
N ALA A 365 15.78 -5.41 -21.35
CA ALA A 365 15.67 -6.86 -21.23
C ALA A 365 14.89 -7.29 -19.97
N LEU A 366 15.14 -6.63 -18.83
CA LEU A 366 14.42 -6.88 -17.58
C LEU A 366 12.94 -6.50 -17.66
N ALA A 367 12.57 -5.48 -18.44
CA ALA A 367 11.18 -5.07 -18.61
C ALA A 367 10.33 -6.12 -19.37
N THR A 368 10.98 -7.02 -20.10
CA THR A 368 10.32 -8.04 -20.93
C THR A 368 10.73 -9.48 -20.55
N VAL A 369 11.37 -9.67 -19.39
CA VAL A 369 11.93 -10.97 -18.98
C VAL A 369 10.87 -12.08 -18.92
N PRO A 370 11.03 -13.22 -19.63
CA PRO A 370 9.99 -14.24 -19.73
C PRO A 370 10.00 -15.27 -18.59
N ASP A 371 11.18 -15.64 -18.08
CA ASP A 371 11.39 -16.73 -17.12
C ASP A 371 12.60 -16.45 -16.20
N LEU A 372 12.78 -17.27 -15.16
CA LEU A 372 13.86 -17.16 -14.18
C LEU A 372 15.23 -17.46 -14.79
N ALA A 373 15.32 -18.37 -15.77
CA ALA A 373 16.58 -18.68 -16.42
C ALA A 373 17.13 -17.44 -17.14
N THR A 374 16.30 -16.80 -17.95
CA THR A 374 16.60 -15.55 -18.65
C THR A 374 16.86 -14.41 -17.65
N LEU A 375 16.10 -14.33 -16.56
CA LEU A 375 16.37 -13.35 -15.50
C LEU A 375 17.79 -13.51 -14.94
N ARG A 376 18.21 -14.74 -14.65
CA ARG A 376 19.54 -15.05 -14.14
C ARG A 376 20.64 -14.64 -15.13
N GLU A 377 20.46 -14.96 -16.41
CA GLU A 377 21.38 -14.56 -17.48
C GLU A 377 21.49 -13.04 -17.62
N ILE A 378 20.36 -12.33 -17.58
CA ILE A 378 20.37 -10.86 -17.65
C ILE A 378 21.11 -10.27 -16.45
N LEU A 379 20.84 -10.77 -15.24
CA LEU A 379 21.46 -10.29 -14.01
C LEU A 379 22.95 -10.65 -13.91
N ALA A 380 23.40 -11.73 -14.54
CA ALA A 380 24.82 -12.07 -14.61
C ALA A 380 25.66 -11.03 -15.40
N ARG A 381 25.02 -10.19 -16.22
CA ARG A 381 25.69 -9.15 -17.03
C ARG A 381 25.87 -7.81 -16.31
N VAL A 382 25.31 -7.64 -15.10
CA VAL A 382 25.51 -6.42 -14.32
C VAL A 382 26.92 -6.37 -13.74
N ASP A 383 27.46 -5.17 -13.54
CA ASP A 383 28.69 -4.97 -12.77
C ASP A 383 28.40 -5.24 -11.28
N ARG A 384 28.69 -6.45 -10.82
CA ARG A 384 28.29 -6.91 -9.48
C ARG A 384 29.04 -6.22 -8.34
N ASP A 385 30.24 -5.69 -8.60
CA ASP A 385 31.09 -5.03 -7.62
C ASP A 385 30.79 -3.53 -7.49
N GLN A 386 29.87 -3.02 -8.31
CA GLN A 386 29.47 -1.63 -8.28
C GLN A 386 28.91 -1.27 -6.89
N PRO A 387 29.47 -0.26 -6.20
CA PRO A 387 29.11 0.05 -4.83
C PRO A 387 27.74 0.71 -4.73
N TYR A 388 27.26 0.84 -3.49
CA TYR A 388 26.05 1.58 -3.18
C TYR A 388 26.10 3.02 -3.73
N PRO A 389 25.10 3.49 -4.49
CA PRO A 389 25.12 4.80 -5.14
C PRO A 389 25.01 6.01 -4.19
N GLY A 390 24.91 5.79 -2.88
CA GLY A 390 24.67 6.84 -1.89
C GLY A 390 23.32 7.53 -2.11
N GLU A 391 23.32 8.87 -2.07
CA GLU A 391 22.12 9.71 -2.17
C GLU A 391 21.25 9.41 -3.41
N ALA A 392 21.84 9.03 -4.53
CA ALA A 392 21.10 8.70 -5.76
C ALA A 392 20.17 7.47 -5.59
N ALA A 393 20.48 6.58 -4.64
CA ALA A 393 19.63 5.46 -4.26
C ALA A 393 18.61 5.84 -3.17
N GLU A 394 18.69 7.02 -2.55
CA GLU A 394 17.81 7.43 -1.45
C GLU A 394 16.53 8.16 -1.93
N GLY A 395 15.64 8.46 -0.99
CA GLY A 395 14.46 9.28 -1.21
C GLY A 395 13.31 8.63 -1.97
N PRO A 396 12.37 9.44 -2.51
CA PRO A 396 11.05 8.98 -2.94
C PRO A 396 11.05 7.84 -3.95
N ARG A 397 10.12 6.90 -3.77
CA ARG A 397 9.85 5.80 -4.69
C ARG A 397 8.48 5.95 -5.35
N GLY A 398 8.44 5.66 -6.65
CA GLY A 398 7.27 5.88 -7.49
C GLY A 398 7.06 7.35 -7.85
N ARG A 399 6.05 7.63 -8.66
CA ARG A 399 5.76 9.00 -9.11
C ARG A 399 5.07 9.79 -8.00
N ALA A 400 5.71 10.87 -7.52
CA ALA A 400 5.00 11.94 -6.85
C ALA A 400 4.17 12.67 -7.90
N GLY A 401 2.85 12.62 -7.76
CA GLY A 401 1.93 13.30 -8.68
C GLY A 401 1.59 14.70 -8.21
N ALA A 402 0.70 15.36 -8.94
CA ALA A 402 -0.04 16.53 -8.44
C ALA A 402 -1.26 16.07 -7.61
N PRO A 403 -1.86 16.96 -6.78
CA PRO A 403 -3.15 16.71 -6.17
C PRO A 403 -4.20 16.30 -7.21
N LYS A 404 -5.11 15.41 -6.85
CA LYS A 404 -6.17 14.88 -7.71
C LYS A 404 -7.53 15.23 -7.13
N ARG A 405 -8.53 15.44 -7.99
CA ARG A 405 -9.93 15.52 -7.54
C ARG A 405 -10.37 14.14 -7.02
N PRO A 406 -10.81 14.00 -5.75
CA PRO A 406 -11.38 12.75 -5.27
C PRO A 406 -12.64 12.39 -6.07
N HIS A 407 -12.75 11.13 -6.51
CA HIS A 407 -13.98 10.61 -7.10
C HIS A 407 -14.84 10.07 -5.97
N LEU A 408 -15.97 10.70 -5.69
CA LEU A 408 -16.87 10.38 -4.60
C LEU A 408 -18.27 10.06 -5.15
N PRO A 409 -19.14 9.40 -4.38
CA PRO A 409 -20.57 9.33 -4.70
C PRO A 409 -21.18 10.73 -4.80
N ASP A 410 -22.32 10.82 -5.49
CA ASP A 410 -23.03 12.09 -5.62
C ASP A 410 -23.53 12.59 -4.26
N GLY A 411 -23.45 13.90 -4.05
CA GLY A 411 -23.77 14.57 -2.78
C GLY A 411 -23.04 14.01 -1.55
N TRP A 412 -21.89 13.33 -1.71
CA TRP A 412 -21.21 12.66 -0.58
C TRP A 412 -20.81 13.63 0.52
N LEU A 413 -20.37 14.84 0.13
CA LEU A 413 -19.88 15.87 1.02
C LEU A 413 -20.97 16.77 1.61
N ASP A 414 -22.21 16.66 1.12
CA ASP A 414 -23.33 17.51 1.54
C ASP A 414 -23.72 17.29 3.01
N SER A 415 -23.46 16.08 3.53
CA SER A 415 -23.70 15.71 4.93
C SER A 415 -22.75 14.59 5.36
N ARG A 416 -22.50 14.48 6.67
CA ARG A 416 -21.82 13.33 7.29
C ARG A 416 -22.74 12.13 7.50
N GLU A 417 -24.03 12.27 7.21
CA GLU A 417 -25.01 11.18 7.23
C GLU A 417 -25.27 10.66 5.82
N LEU A 418 -25.64 9.38 5.71
CA LEU A 418 -26.05 8.81 4.42
C LEU A 418 -27.50 9.19 4.12
N ASN A 419 -27.76 9.70 2.92
CA ASN A 419 -29.13 9.83 2.40
C ASN A 419 -29.63 8.48 1.83
N ALA A 420 -30.92 8.40 1.49
CA ALA A 420 -31.54 7.16 0.99
C ALA A 420 -30.88 6.61 -0.30
N GLU A 421 -30.49 7.49 -1.21
CA GLU A 421 -29.82 7.10 -2.47
C GLU A 421 -28.42 6.54 -2.20
N GLN A 422 -27.66 7.15 -1.29
CA GLN A 422 -26.33 6.69 -0.88
C GLN A 422 -26.42 5.35 -0.14
N GLN A 423 -27.44 5.16 0.71
CA GLN A 423 -27.70 3.86 1.36
C GLN A 423 -28.00 2.78 0.33
N ALA A 424 -28.88 3.06 -0.63
CA ALA A 424 -29.20 2.13 -1.70
C ALA A 424 -27.99 1.82 -2.59
N MET A 425 -27.15 2.82 -2.88
CA MET A 425 -25.90 2.64 -3.63
C MET A 425 -24.92 1.73 -2.91
N ILE A 426 -24.73 1.89 -1.59
CA ILE A 426 -23.87 1.01 -0.79
C ILE A 426 -24.40 -0.42 -0.83
N GLN A 427 -25.70 -0.62 -0.66
CA GLN A 427 -26.33 -1.94 -0.75
C GLN A 427 -26.20 -2.55 -2.15
N ALA A 428 -26.30 -1.75 -3.21
CA ALA A 428 -26.15 -2.20 -4.59
C ALA A 428 -24.68 -2.47 -4.99
N ALA A 429 -23.73 -1.72 -4.43
CA ALA A 429 -22.30 -1.94 -4.63
C ALA A 429 -21.83 -3.32 -4.10
N GLU A 430 -22.62 -3.94 -3.22
CA GLU A 430 -22.43 -5.33 -2.75
C GLU A 430 -22.93 -6.38 -3.75
N LEU A 431 -23.80 -6.02 -4.70
CA LEU A 431 -24.36 -6.93 -5.71
C LEU A 431 -23.49 -7.04 -6.96
N ASP A 432 -22.71 -6.00 -7.27
CA ASP A 432 -21.97 -5.91 -8.51
C ASP A 432 -20.54 -5.42 -8.25
N VAL A 433 -19.57 -6.35 -8.30
CA VAL A 433 -18.25 -6.19 -8.93
C VAL A 433 -17.35 -7.40 -8.64
N SER A 434 -16.90 -8.01 -9.73
CA SER A 434 -15.79 -8.96 -9.77
C SER A 434 -14.50 -8.29 -9.27
N GLY A 435 -13.82 -8.96 -8.34
CA GLY A 435 -12.46 -8.61 -7.95
C GLY A 435 -11.52 -8.77 -9.16
N GLY A 436 -10.93 -7.67 -9.60
CA GLY A 436 -10.00 -7.55 -10.73
C GLY A 436 -9.87 -6.10 -11.12
#